data_AF-A0A158C637-F1
#
_entry.id   AF-A0A158C637-F1
#
_cell.length_a   1.000
_cell.length_b   1.000
_cell.length_c   1.000
_cell.angle_alpha   90.00
_cell.angle_beta   90.00
_cell.angle_gamma   90.00
#
_symmetry.space_group_name_H-M   'P 1'
#
loop_
_entity.id
_entity.type
_entity.pdbx_description
1 polymer ?
#
loop_
_entity_poly.entity_id
_entity_poly.type
_entity_poly.pdbx_seq_one_letter_code
_entity_poly.pdbx_strand_id
1 'polypeptide(L)'
;MKARPVPSSWERFYILDAKNRPVEVFDRGEWSRWMTENELIFRRTLLDESGVTVTTRFRGVSDQKTGEVSLFVTRIAGMEARDDRSYGARTLDEAQELHERIVQQILRKLTGR
;
A
#
# COMPACT_ATOMS: atom_id res chain seq x y z
N MET A 1 -7.13 -26.40 30.84
CA MET A 1 -6.36 -25.60 29.86
C MET A 1 -7.08 -24.27 29.69
N LYS A 2 -6.46 -23.13 30.04
CA LYS A 2 -7.08 -21.81 29.82
C LYS A 2 -7.01 -21.51 28.31
N ALA A 3 -8.16 -21.37 27.67
CA ALA A 3 -8.24 -20.85 26.32
C ALA A 3 -7.55 -19.48 26.30
N ARG A 4 -6.54 -19.32 25.43
CA ARG A 4 -5.90 -18.03 25.22
C ARG A 4 -6.98 -17.05 24.74
N PRO A 5 -7.11 -15.85 25.33
CA PRO A 5 -8.05 -14.87 24.83
C PRO A 5 -7.66 -14.55 23.40
N VAL A 6 -8.54 -14.88 22.45
CA VAL A 6 -8.40 -14.44 21.05
C VAL A 6 -8.42 -12.92 21.11
N PRO A 7 -7.36 -12.21 20.67
CA PRO A 7 -7.42 -10.77 20.64
C PRO A 7 -8.56 -10.40 19.69
N SER A 8 -9.47 -9.56 20.16
CA SER A 8 -10.42 -8.80 19.34
C SER A 8 -9.66 -7.77 18.48
N SER A 9 -8.59 -8.17 17.79
CA SER A 9 -7.87 -7.28 16.90
C SER A 9 -8.72 -7.14 15.64
N TRP A 10 -9.33 -5.96 15.48
CA TRP A 10 -10.01 -5.53 14.26
C TRP A 10 -9.07 -5.45 13.03
N GLU A 11 -7.79 -5.77 13.21
CA GLU A 11 -6.75 -5.75 12.21
C GLU A 11 -6.41 -7.19 11.77
N ARG A 12 -6.35 -7.40 10.46
CA ARG A 12 -5.79 -8.62 9.85
C ARG A 12 -4.41 -8.33 9.30
N PHE A 13 -3.45 -9.18 9.59
CA PHE A 13 -2.05 -9.02 9.19
C PHE A 13 -1.76 -9.84 7.96
N TYR A 14 -1.01 -9.26 7.03
CA TYR A 14 -0.62 -9.91 5.79
C TYR A 14 0.87 -9.70 5.54
N ILE A 15 1.50 -10.73 5.00
CA ILE A 15 2.85 -10.68 4.39
C ILE A 15 2.72 -11.00 2.90
N LEU A 16 3.83 -10.91 2.16
CA LEU A 16 3.86 -11.34 0.76
C LEU A 16 4.58 -12.67 0.61
N ASP A 17 4.01 -13.56 -0.19
CA ASP A 17 4.71 -14.76 -0.65
C ASP A 17 5.78 -14.43 -1.70
N ALA A 18 6.52 -15.44 -2.15
CA ALA A 18 7.55 -15.29 -3.18
C ALA A 18 7.02 -14.81 -4.56
N LYS A 19 5.70 -14.79 -4.76
CA LYS A 19 5.01 -14.28 -5.96
C LYS A 19 4.34 -12.93 -5.70
N ASN A 20 4.69 -12.25 -4.61
CA ASN A 20 4.09 -10.98 -4.18
C ASN A 20 2.57 -11.06 -3.94
N ARG A 21 2.05 -12.22 -3.55
CA ARG A 21 0.65 -12.40 -3.20
C ARG A 21 0.48 -12.21 -1.70
N PRO A 22 -0.53 -11.44 -1.26
CA PRO A 22 -0.82 -11.31 0.16
C PRO A 22 -1.24 -12.64 0.79
N VAL A 23 -0.59 -12.99 1.89
CA VAL A 23 -0.92 -14.16 2.72
C VAL A 23 -1.21 -13.67 4.14
N GLU A 24 -2.38 -14.03 4.66
CA GLU A 24 -2.78 -13.68 6.03
C GLU A 24 -1.92 -14.46 7.04
N VAL A 25 -1.43 -13.75 8.06
CA VAL A 25 -0.69 -14.33 9.18
C VAL A 25 -1.36 -13.91 10.49
N PHE A 26 -1.32 -14.80 11.49
CA PHE A 26 -1.99 -14.58 12.77
C PHE A 26 -1.01 -14.19 13.88
N ASP A 27 0.29 -14.42 13.69
CA ASP A 27 1.33 -14.00 14.63
C ASP A 27 1.80 -12.57 14.31
N ARG A 28 1.49 -11.64 15.22
CA ARG A 28 1.87 -10.23 15.09
C ARG A 28 3.39 -10.03 15.14
N GLY A 29 4.12 -10.85 15.89
CA GLY A 29 5.58 -10.78 15.98
C GLY A 29 6.25 -11.24 14.69
N GLU A 30 5.75 -12.31 14.09
CA GLU A 30 6.16 -12.77 12.75
C GLU A 30 5.89 -11.68 11.70
N TRP A 31 4.66 -11.15 11.67
CA TRP A 31 4.29 -10.06 10.78
C TRP A 31 5.20 -8.84 10.95
N SER A 32 5.41 -8.38 12.20
CA SER A 32 6.22 -7.18 12.48
C SER A 32 7.67 -7.36 12.04
N ARG A 33 8.23 -8.55 12.25
CA ARG A 33 9.59 -8.88 11.80
C ARG A 33 9.67 -8.83 10.28
N TRP A 34 8.75 -9.54 9.60
CA TRP A 34 8.71 -9.59 8.15
C TRP A 34 8.58 -8.19 7.52
N MET A 35 7.68 -7.36 8.04
CA MET A 35 7.47 -5.98 7.56
C MET A 35 8.69 -5.08 7.75
N THR A 36 9.55 -5.37 8.73
CA THR A 36 10.78 -4.60 9.00
C THR A 36 11.94 -5.07 8.10
N GLU A 37 11.99 -6.37 7.81
CA GLU A 37 13.10 -6.99 7.08
C GLU A 37 12.95 -6.91 5.55
N ASN A 38 11.74 -6.63 5.04
CA ASN A 38 11.46 -6.62 3.60
C ASN A 38 11.26 -5.22 3.04
N GLU A 39 11.66 -5.01 1.78
CA GLU A 39 11.30 -3.81 1.02
C GLU A 39 9.79 -3.81 0.74
N LEU A 40 9.13 -2.71 1.11
CA LEU A 40 7.69 -2.56 1.00
C LEU A 40 7.31 -1.62 -0.13
N ILE A 41 8.25 -0.84 -0.65
CA ILE A 41 8.06 0.08 -1.77
C ILE A 41 8.33 -0.67 -3.07
N PHE A 42 7.27 -0.87 -3.85
CA PHE A 42 7.34 -1.58 -5.12
C PHE A 42 7.66 -0.65 -6.29
N ARG A 43 7.21 0.60 -6.21
CA ARG A 43 7.44 1.59 -7.26
C ARG A 43 7.45 2.98 -6.67
N ARG A 44 8.43 3.78 -7.08
CA ARG A 44 8.52 5.20 -6.76
C ARG A 44 8.86 5.96 -8.03
N THR A 45 8.02 6.93 -8.37
CA THR A 45 8.23 7.84 -9.51
C THR A 45 8.31 9.26 -8.98
N LEU A 46 9.43 9.93 -9.26
CA LEU A 46 9.64 11.35 -8.97
C LEU A 46 9.43 12.14 -10.27
N LEU A 47 8.58 13.16 -10.22
CA LEU A 47 8.33 14.08 -11.32
C LEU A 47 9.07 15.39 -11.03
N ASP A 48 10.37 15.39 -11.31
CA ASP A 48 11.36 16.39 -10.86
C ASP A 48 10.91 17.84 -11.05
N GLU A 49 10.36 18.18 -12.22
CA GLU A 49 9.93 19.55 -12.55
C GLU A 49 8.79 20.07 -11.65
N SER A 50 8.03 19.17 -11.04
CA SER A 50 6.87 19.49 -10.20
C SER A 50 7.08 19.19 -8.72
N GLY A 51 8.17 18.48 -8.37
CA GLY A 51 8.38 17.95 -7.02
C GLY A 51 7.37 16.87 -6.59
N VAL A 52 6.49 16.41 -7.48
CA VAL A 52 5.48 15.38 -7.18
C VAL A 52 6.14 14.01 -7.11
N THR A 53 5.84 13.25 -6.06
CA THR A 53 6.26 11.86 -5.90
C THR A 53 5.05 10.95 -5.84
N VAL A 54 5.03 9.91 -6.68
CA VAL A 54 4.04 8.82 -6.62
C VAL A 54 4.74 7.58 -6.07
N THR A 55 4.22 7.02 -4.98
CA THR A 55 4.81 5.84 -4.30
C THR A 55 3.77 4.75 -4.13
N THR A 56 4.06 3.56 -4.64
CA THR A 56 3.25 2.35 -4.41
C THR A 56 3.96 1.46 -3.41
N ARG A 57 3.27 1.12 -2.33
CA ARG A 57 3.82 0.28 -1.27
C ARG A 57 2.82 -0.76 -0.75
N PHE A 58 3.33 -1.81 -0.14
CA PHE A 58 2.55 -2.76 0.63
C PHE A 58 2.36 -2.26 2.06
N ARG A 59 1.13 -2.35 2.57
CA ARG A 59 0.73 -1.92 3.92
C ARG A 59 0.78 -3.06 4.93
N GLY A 60 0.51 -4.28 4.49
CA GLY A 60 0.52 -5.48 5.34
C GLY A 60 -0.56 -5.55 6.41
N VAL A 61 -1.50 -4.60 6.46
CA VAL A 61 -2.62 -4.64 7.43
C VAL A 61 -3.92 -4.18 6.78
N SER A 62 -5.01 -4.87 7.09
CA SER A 62 -6.38 -4.52 6.70
C SER A 62 -7.24 -4.29 7.93
N ASP A 63 -8.08 -3.26 7.91
CA ASP A 63 -9.12 -3.04 8.93
C ASP A 63 -10.36 -3.87 8.54
N GLN A 64 -10.91 -4.62 9.50
CA GLN A 64 -12.12 -5.42 9.29
C GLN A 64 -13.39 -4.57 9.13
N LYS A 65 -13.41 -3.31 9.60
CA LYS A 65 -14.62 -2.46 9.57
C LYS A 65 -15.09 -2.11 8.16
N THR A 66 -14.17 -1.96 7.22
CA THR A 66 -14.51 -1.58 5.84
C THR A 66 -14.67 -2.78 4.91
N GLY A 67 -14.26 -3.98 5.35
CA GLY A 67 -14.27 -5.20 4.51
C GLY A 67 -13.37 -5.11 3.27
N GLU A 68 -12.65 -4.00 3.08
CA GLU A 68 -11.87 -3.73 1.89
C GLU A 68 -10.39 -4.02 2.16
N VAL A 69 -9.89 -5.09 1.55
CA VAL A 69 -8.51 -5.55 1.67
C VAL A 69 -7.63 -4.77 0.68
N SER A 70 -7.48 -3.46 0.92
CA SER A 70 -6.59 -2.59 0.17
C SER A 70 -5.18 -2.63 0.77
N LEU A 71 -4.45 -3.70 0.45
CA LEU A 71 -3.13 -3.99 1.02
C LEU A 71 -1.99 -3.30 0.27
N PHE A 72 -2.22 -2.90 -0.97
CA PHE A 72 -1.30 -2.06 -1.73
C PHE A 72 -1.85 -0.65 -1.79
N VAL A 73 -1.01 0.33 -1.51
CA VAL A 73 -1.40 1.73 -1.48
C VAL A 73 -0.48 2.53 -2.38
N THR A 74 -1.07 3.23 -3.33
CA THR A 74 -0.41 4.25 -4.15
C THR A 74 -0.70 5.62 -3.54
N ARG A 75 0.32 6.26 -2.97
CA ARG A 75 0.25 7.62 -2.41
C ARG A 75 0.90 8.61 -3.36
N ILE A 76 0.26 9.75 -3.54
CA ILE A 76 0.84 10.91 -4.20
C ILE A 76 1.22 11.93 -3.12
N ALA A 77 2.43 12.47 -3.20
CA ALA A 77 2.94 13.52 -2.33
C ALA A 77 3.50 14.66 -3.19
N GLY A 78 3.48 15.88 -2.66
CA GLY A 78 4.04 17.05 -3.36
C GLY A 78 3.11 17.71 -4.37
N MET A 79 1.87 17.20 -4.56
CA MET A 79 0.76 18.07 -4.95
C MET A 79 0.34 18.87 -3.71
N GLU A 80 -0.20 20.08 -3.90
CA GLU A 80 -0.53 21.07 -2.86
C GLU A 80 -0.85 20.45 -1.49
N ALA A 81 -0.40 21.06 -0.38
CA ALA A 81 -0.32 20.47 0.97
C ALA A 81 -1.62 19.85 1.57
N ARG A 82 -2.76 19.96 0.90
CA ARG A 82 -4.06 19.38 1.27
C ARG A 82 -4.51 18.21 0.37
N ASP A 83 -3.73 17.85 -0.64
CA ASP A 83 -4.13 16.95 -1.74
C ASP A 83 -3.33 15.63 -1.76
N ASP A 84 -2.78 15.22 -0.61
CA ASP A 84 -2.16 13.90 -0.42
C ASP A 84 -3.22 12.80 -0.60
N ARG A 85 -3.37 12.34 -1.84
CA ARG A 85 -4.32 11.29 -2.21
C ARG A 85 -3.66 9.93 -2.10
N SER A 86 -4.38 8.99 -1.52
CA SER A 86 -3.99 7.58 -1.42
C SER A 86 -5.04 6.73 -2.10
N TYR A 87 -4.60 5.77 -2.89
CA TYR A 87 -5.46 4.85 -3.62
C TYR A 87 -5.10 3.41 -3.25
N GLY A 88 -6.11 2.64 -2.87
CA GLY A 88 -5.96 1.24 -2.50
C GLY A 88 -6.09 0.28 -3.68
N ALA A 89 -5.36 -0.82 -3.64
CA ALA A 89 -5.47 -1.94 -4.57
C ALA A 89 -5.33 -3.26 -3.80
N ARG A 90 -5.96 -4.33 -4.32
CA ARG A 90 -5.99 -5.65 -3.67
C ARG A 90 -4.77 -6.48 -4.05
N THR A 91 -4.28 -6.29 -5.27
CA THR A 91 -3.11 -7.01 -5.80
C THR A 91 -1.99 -6.04 -6.17
N LEU A 92 -0.76 -6.55 -6.27
CA LEU A 92 0.38 -5.77 -6.72
C LEU A 92 0.19 -5.29 -8.17
N ASP A 93 -0.30 -6.17 -9.06
CA ASP A 93 -0.52 -5.86 -10.46
C ASP A 93 -1.51 -4.69 -10.63
N GLU A 94 -2.64 -4.75 -9.92
CA GLU A 94 -3.61 -3.64 -9.86
C GLU A 94 -2.95 -2.34 -9.37
N ALA A 95 -2.12 -2.43 -8.33
CA ALA A 95 -1.44 -1.27 -7.76
C ALA A 95 -0.43 -0.65 -8.73
N GLN A 96 0.26 -1.47 -9.52
CA GLN A 96 1.22 -1.04 -10.53
C GLN A 96 0.55 -0.40 -11.74
N GLU A 97 -0.55 -0.97 -12.23
CA GLU A 97 -1.37 -0.33 -13.27
C GLU A 97 -1.92 1.01 -12.81
N LEU A 98 -2.44 1.05 -11.57
CA LEU A 98 -2.96 2.27 -10.96
C LEU A 98 -1.87 3.34 -10.82
N HIS A 99 -0.67 2.95 -10.39
CA HIS A 99 0.48 3.83 -10.33
C HIS A 99 0.76 4.48 -11.68
N GLU A 100 0.81 3.68 -12.74
CA GLU A 100 1.10 4.16 -14.08
C GLU A 100 0.03 5.12 -14.59
N ARG A 101 -1.25 4.77 -14.41
CA ARG A 101 -2.37 5.65 -14.76
C ARG A 101 -2.29 6.99 -14.02
N ILE A 102 -1.97 6.96 -12.72
CA ILE A 102 -1.82 8.18 -11.91
C ILE A 102 -0.67 9.05 -12.43
N VAL A 103 0.51 8.46 -12.67
CA VAL A 103 1.67 9.19 -13.21
C VAL A 103 1.31 9.85 -14.55
N GLN A 104 0.71 9.10 -15.47
CA GLN A 104 0.28 9.62 -16.77
C GLN A 104 -0.76 10.74 -16.64
N GLN A 105 -1.71 10.60 -15.71
CA GLN A 105 -2.71 11.63 -15.45
C GLN A 105 -2.08 12.92 -14.90
N ILE A 106 -1.10 12.81 -14.01
CA ILE A 106 -0.38 13.97 -13.47
C ILE A 106 0.43 14.66 -14.57
N LEU A 107 1.18 13.89 -15.37
CA LEU A 107 1.96 14.42 -16.49
C LEU A 107 1.09 15.18 -17.50
N ARG A 108 -0.10 14.64 -17.85
CA ARG A 108 -1.07 15.33 -18.70
C ARG A 108 -1.51 16.67 -18.13
N LYS A 109 -1.85 16.70 -16.83
CA LYS A 109 -2.23 17.94 -16.13
C LYS A 109 -1.10 18.97 -16.11
N LEU A 110 0.15 18.53 -15.91
CA LEU A 110 1.31 19.42 -15.86
C LEU A 110 1.66 19.99 -17.25
N THR A 111 1.53 19.18 -18.30
CA THR A 111 1.87 19.54 -19.68
C THR A 111 0.73 20.25 -20.43
N GLY A 112 -0.45 20.36 -19.83
CA GLY A 112 -1.63 20.99 -20.44
C GLY A 112 -2.18 20.23 -21.66
N ARG A 113 -1.87 18.94 -21.80
CA ARG A 113 -2.32 18.05 -22.89
C ARG A 113 -3.32 16.99 -22.41
#